data_AF-A0A1N6LAH6-F1
#
_entry.id   AF-A0A1N6LAH6-F1
#
_cell.length_a   1.000
_cell.length_b   1.000
_cell.length_c   1.000
_cell.angle_alpha   90.00
_cell.angle_beta   90.00
_cell.angle_gamma   90.00
#
_symmetry.space_group_name_H-M   'P 1'
#
loop_
_entity.id
_entity.type
_entity.pdbx_description
1 polymer ?
#
loop_
_entity_poly.entity_id
_entity_poly.type
_entity_poly.pdbx_seq_one_letter_code
_entity_poly.pdbx_strand_id
1 'polypeptide(L)'
;MKAALDRILDAAGREGRRRHAGWDQARFERLATGPAPLLWGQLAGQPQAEATLEAYATLLREAVGAGYFEGAAVDEGSGLWPNFLAFALLELVPRALVEEPPELRVGQLATLWNLGEGLLSGPAWLDQYSLACAARLRRVADAEAFLVEALEPVLAPAPPASWSGPFAVAVLDARPVLEDFLPGEMHLAAPRVVCITDRRDPDHRLGLLLGHGGRSRWLGPGPAMAPYDEDGPEPPAQVSGGHVRVGSHQIDLPLLGEPHRVASARAGFVVVSAVDSQRLWIVEST
;
A
#
# COMPACT_ATOMS: atom_id res chain seq x y z
N MET A 1 -8.53 7.05 -35.71
CA MET A 1 -7.95 6.43 -34.49
C MET A 1 -8.13 7.32 -33.25
N LYS A 2 -7.68 8.58 -33.26
CA LYS A 2 -7.87 9.53 -32.14
C LYS A 2 -9.36 9.85 -31.82
N ALA A 3 -10.19 9.98 -32.86
CA ALA A 3 -11.61 10.32 -32.69
C ALA A 3 -12.43 9.33 -31.87
N ALA A 4 -12.08 8.03 -31.86
CA ALA A 4 -12.79 7.03 -31.07
C ALA A 4 -12.44 7.15 -29.57
N LEU A 5 -11.15 7.31 -29.27
CA LEU A 5 -10.66 7.57 -27.92
C LEU A 5 -11.31 8.82 -27.31
N ASP A 6 -11.23 9.95 -28.02
CA ASP A 6 -11.79 11.22 -27.57
C ASP A 6 -13.31 11.07 -27.31
N ARG A 7 -14.05 10.44 -28.24
CA ARG A 7 -15.49 10.17 -28.09
C ARG A 7 -15.81 9.35 -26.84
N ILE A 8 -15.04 8.29 -26.55
CA ILE A 8 -15.27 7.38 -25.42
C ILE A 8 -14.99 8.11 -24.09
N LEU A 9 -13.86 8.82 -24.00
CA LEU A 9 -13.49 9.56 -22.80
C LEU A 9 -14.49 10.71 -22.52
N ASP A 10 -14.91 11.43 -23.56
CA ASP A 10 -15.93 12.47 -23.44
C ASP A 10 -17.28 11.91 -22.96
N ALA A 11 -17.67 10.72 -23.46
CA ALA A 11 -18.88 10.05 -23.01
C ALA A 11 -18.80 9.62 -21.55
N ALA A 12 -17.67 9.05 -21.13
CA ALA A 12 -17.43 8.68 -19.74
C ALA A 12 -17.44 9.90 -18.81
N GLY A 13 -16.79 11.00 -19.19
CA GLY A 13 -16.79 12.24 -18.41
C GLY A 13 -18.17 12.90 -18.31
N ARG A 14 -18.96 12.90 -19.40
CA ARG A 14 -20.37 13.34 -19.36
C ARG A 14 -21.19 12.50 -18.40
N GLU A 15 -21.00 11.18 -18.42
CA GLU A 15 -21.73 10.28 -17.52
C GLU A 15 -21.28 10.45 -16.06
N GLY A 16 -20.00 10.72 -15.82
CA GLY A 16 -19.47 10.99 -14.49
C GLY A 16 -20.17 12.17 -13.83
N ARG A 17 -20.29 13.29 -14.56
CA ARG A 17 -21.03 14.49 -14.14
C ARG A 17 -22.50 14.23 -13.82
N ARG A 18 -23.12 13.22 -14.46
CA ARG A 18 -24.53 12.87 -14.22
C ARG A 18 -24.72 11.98 -13.01
N ARG A 19 -23.78 11.06 -12.75
CA ARG A 19 -23.94 10.01 -11.72
C ARG A 19 -23.37 10.37 -10.36
N HIS A 20 -22.29 11.15 -10.30
CA HIS A 20 -21.57 11.37 -9.04
C HIS A 20 -21.65 12.83 -8.59
N ALA A 21 -22.13 13.06 -7.36
CA ALA A 21 -22.27 14.40 -6.80
C ALA A 21 -20.90 15.07 -6.56
N GLY A 22 -19.87 14.30 -6.20
CA GLY A 22 -18.48 14.76 -5.97
C GLY A 22 -17.59 14.71 -7.21
N TRP A 23 -18.17 14.71 -8.41
CA TRP A 23 -17.40 14.52 -9.64
C TRP A 23 -16.33 15.61 -9.88
N ASP A 24 -15.06 15.19 -9.98
CA ASP A 24 -13.93 16.05 -10.36
C ASP A 24 -13.56 15.82 -11.84
N GLN A 25 -14.11 16.66 -12.72
CA GLN A 25 -13.87 16.57 -14.16
C GLN A 25 -12.39 16.73 -14.52
N ALA A 26 -11.70 17.67 -13.87
CA ALA A 26 -10.31 17.95 -14.17
C ALA A 26 -9.41 16.77 -13.79
N ARG A 27 -9.71 16.10 -12.67
CA ARG A 27 -9.02 14.88 -12.28
C ARG A 27 -9.27 13.73 -13.24
N PHE A 28 -10.51 13.50 -13.64
CA PHE A 28 -10.81 12.48 -14.64
C PHE A 28 -10.03 12.74 -15.94
N GLU A 29 -10.03 13.97 -16.45
CA GLU A 29 -9.28 14.34 -17.64
C GLU A 29 -7.79 14.07 -17.47
N ARG A 30 -7.16 14.53 -16.38
CA ARG A 30 -5.73 14.26 -16.11
C ARG A 30 -5.41 12.76 -16.11
N LEU A 31 -6.20 11.97 -15.38
CA LEU A 31 -6.01 10.53 -15.25
C LEU A 31 -6.30 9.78 -16.56
N ALA A 32 -7.20 10.30 -17.40
CA ALA A 32 -7.48 9.71 -18.70
C ALA A 32 -6.40 10.06 -19.74
N THR A 33 -5.83 11.28 -19.69
CA THR A 33 -4.93 11.79 -20.73
C THR A 33 -3.57 11.08 -20.84
N GLY A 34 -3.11 10.35 -19.83
CA GLY A 34 -1.88 9.55 -19.92
C GLY A 34 -2.18 8.06 -20.20
N PRO A 35 -2.73 7.33 -19.22
CA PRO A 35 -3.07 5.92 -19.32
C PRO A 35 -3.94 5.51 -20.51
N ALA A 36 -4.99 6.26 -20.84
CA ALA A 36 -5.96 5.82 -21.87
C ALA A 36 -5.40 5.90 -23.30
N PRO A 37 -4.66 6.96 -23.72
CA PRO A 37 -3.94 6.94 -24.99
C PRO A 37 -2.92 5.82 -25.11
N LEU A 38 -2.19 5.49 -24.03
CA LEU A 38 -1.21 4.39 -24.03
C LEU A 38 -1.92 3.06 -24.30
N LEU A 39 -2.99 2.77 -23.57
CA LEU A 39 -3.79 1.58 -23.76
C LEU A 39 -4.40 1.54 -25.18
N TRP A 40 -4.98 2.65 -25.64
CA TRP A 40 -5.61 2.72 -26.96
C TRP A 40 -4.61 2.51 -28.11
N GLY A 41 -3.41 3.07 -27.99
CA GLY A 41 -2.34 2.88 -28.97
C GLY A 41 -1.98 1.41 -29.18
N GLN A 42 -2.11 0.60 -28.14
CA GLN A 42 -1.86 -0.84 -28.19
C GLN A 42 -3.09 -1.63 -28.67
N LEU A 43 -4.31 -1.22 -28.28
CA LEU A 43 -5.55 -1.90 -28.65
C LEU A 43 -6.02 -1.61 -30.08
N ALA A 44 -5.70 -0.45 -30.65
CA ALA A 44 -6.28 0.00 -31.91
C ALA A 44 -6.03 -1.01 -33.05
N GLY A 45 -7.11 -1.38 -33.75
CA GLY A 45 -7.07 -2.38 -34.82
C GLY A 45 -7.24 -3.83 -34.35
N GLN A 46 -7.31 -4.07 -33.04
CA GLN A 46 -7.59 -5.40 -32.49
C GLN A 46 -9.11 -5.63 -32.33
N PRO A 47 -9.55 -6.91 -32.27
CA PRO A 47 -10.92 -7.25 -31.88
C PRO A 47 -11.27 -6.64 -30.52
N GLN A 48 -12.51 -6.16 -30.37
CA GLN A 48 -13.05 -5.63 -29.11
C GLN A 48 -12.27 -4.44 -28.51
N ALA A 49 -11.44 -3.75 -29.31
CA ALA A 49 -10.66 -2.60 -28.84
C ALA A 49 -11.52 -1.50 -28.22
N GLU A 50 -12.59 -1.07 -28.91
CA GLU A 50 -13.49 -0.03 -28.40
C GLU A 50 -14.22 -0.48 -27.13
N ALA A 51 -14.75 -1.71 -27.11
CA ALA A 51 -15.42 -2.26 -25.93
C ALA A 51 -14.49 -2.34 -24.71
N THR A 52 -13.22 -2.72 -24.92
CA THR A 52 -12.20 -2.75 -23.86
C THR A 52 -11.90 -1.35 -23.34
N LEU A 53 -11.73 -0.36 -24.24
CA LEU A 53 -11.48 1.02 -23.85
C LEU A 53 -12.69 1.64 -23.14
N GLU A 54 -13.91 1.34 -23.57
CA GLU A 54 -15.16 1.77 -22.91
C GLU A 54 -15.27 1.20 -21.50
N ALA A 55 -14.97 -0.08 -21.30
CA ALA A 55 -14.92 -0.70 -19.98
C ALA A 55 -13.85 -0.03 -19.09
N TYR A 56 -12.65 0.18 -19.62
CA TYR A 56 -11.59 0.87 -18.89
C TYR A 56 -11.97 2.30 -18.49
N ALA A 57 -12.51 3.10 -19.43
CA ALA A 57 -12.96 4.47 -19.16
C ALA A 57 -14.11 4.51 -18.14
N THR A 58 -14.95 3.47 -18.13
CA THR A 58 -16.01 3.29 -17.12
C THR A 58 -15.41 3.08 -15.74
N LEU A 59 -14.41 2.20 -15.59
CA LEU A 59 -13.75 1.98 -14.29
C LEU A 59 -13.02 3.22 -13.80
N LEU A 60 -12.32 3.95 -14.68
CA LEU A 60 -11.71 5.23 -14.32
C LEU A 60 -12.74 6.24 -13.81
N ARG A 61 -13.89 6.34 -14.50
CA ARG A 61 -15.00 7.21 -14.05
C ARG A 61 -15.49 6.81 -12.67
N GLU A 62 -15.78 5.52 -12.46
CA GLU A 62 -16.26 5.05 -11.15
C GLU A 62 -15.24 5.33 -10.04
N ALA A 63 -13.95 5.08 -10.27
CA ALA A 63 -12.91 5.35 -9.27
C ALA A 63 -12.74 6.85 -8.97
N VAL A 64 -12.86 7.74 -9.96
CA VAL A 64 -12.91 9.19 -9.72
C VAL A 64 -14.16 9.56 -8.91
N GLY A 65 -15.32 9.05 -9.31
CA GLY A 65 -16.60 9.33 -8.66
C GLY A 65 -16.69 8.82 -7.22
N ALA A 66 -15.97 7.74 -6.91
CA ALA A 66 -15.85 7.15 -5.57
C ALA A 66 -14.72 7.78 -4.72
N GLY A 67 -13.89 8.67 -5.29
CA GLY A 67 -12.80 9.31 -4.56
C GLY A 67 -11.54 8.46 -4.38
N TYR A 68 -11.42 7.31 -5.05
CA TYR A 68 -10.26 6.41 -4.90
C TYR A 68 -8.93 6.98 -5.42
N PHE A 69 -8.96 8.13 -6.08
CA PHE A 69 -7.77 8.84 -6.51
C PHE A 69 -7.48 10.10 -5.70
N GLU A 70 -8.09 10.27 -4.52
CA GLU A 70 -7.70 11.33 -3.58
C GLU A 70 -6.25 11.16 -3.15
N GLY A 71 -5.46 12.23 -3.29
CA GLY A 71 -4.02 12.21 -3.02
C GLY A 71 -3.15 11.57 -4.11
N ALA A 72 -3.73 11.03 -5.19
CA ALA A 72 -2.93 10.64 -6.36
C ALA A 72 -2.30 11.89 -6.99
N ALA A 73 -1.02 12.13 -6.74
CA ALA A 73 -0.24 13.04 -7.56
C ALA A 73 -0.16 12.41 -8.95
N VAL A 74 -0.90 12.96 -9.91
CA VAL A 74 -0.79 12.60 -11.34
C VAL A 74 0.51 13.15 -11.94
N ASP A 75 1.38 13.73 -11.11
CA ASP A 75 2.70 14.19 -11.51
C ASP A 75 3.50 12.99 -12.04
N GLU A 76 3.70 13.01 -13.35
CA GLU A 76 4.35 11.97 -14.13
C GLU A 76 5.69 11.59 -13.48
N GLY A 77 5.77 10.39 -12.89
CA GLY A 77 7.03 9.79 -12.45
C GLY A 77 7.26 9.69 -10.93
N SER A 78 6.31 10.06 -10.06
CA SER A 78 6.47 9.85 -8.62
C SER A 78 6.51 8.35 -8.24
N GLY A 79 5.84 7.49 -9.02
CA GLY A 79 5.74 6.05 -8.74
C GLY A 79 4.96 5.72 -7.46
N LEU A 80 4.36 6.73 -6.81
CA LEU A 80 3.61 6.60 -5.57
C LEU A 80 2.11 6.58 -5.90
N TRP A 81 1.51 5.40 -5.81
CA TRP A 81 0.07 5.23 -5.98
C TRP A 81 -0.62 5.35 -4.62
N PRO A 82 -1.82 5.94 -4.53
CA PRO A 82 -2.53 6.05 -3.25
C PRO A 82 -3.03 4.70 -2.72
N ASN A 83 -3.31 3.75 -3.62
CA ASN A 83 -3.84 2.43 -3.31
C ASN A 83 -3.56 1.44 -4.45
N PHE A 84 -3.84 0.16 -4.21
CA PHE A 84 -3.64 -0.92 -5.18
C PHE A 84 -4.49 -0.74 -6.44
N LEU A 85 -5.75 -0.30 -6.30
CA LEU A 85 -6.65 -0.11 -7.45
C LEU A 85 -6.13 0.98 -8.40
N ALA A 86 -5.54 2.04 -7.85
CA ALA A 86 -4.92 3.10 -8.64
C ALA A 86 -3.68 2.62 -9.39
N PHE A 87 -2.80 1.86 -8.73
CA PHE A 87 -1.71 1.17 -9.44
C PHE A 87 -2.27 0.28 -10.57
N ALA A 88 -3.29 -0.53 -10.27
CA ALA A 88 -3.83 -1.48 -11.24
C ALA A 88 -4.40 -0.78 -12.48
N LEU A 89 -5.19 0.28 -12.29
CA LEU A 89 -5.84 0.99 -13.40
C LEU A 89 -4.88 1.93 -14.15
N LEU A 90 -3.98 2.63 -13.45
CA LEU A 90 -3.18 3.68 -14.07
C LEU A 90 -1.83 3.18 -14.60
N GLU A 91 -1.33 2.05 -14.10
CA GLU A 91 -0.02 1.49 -14.48
C GLU A 91 -0.13 0.08 -15.06
N LEU A 92 -0.72 -0.87 -14.33
CA LEU A 92 -0.73 -2.28 -14.76
C LEU A 92 -1.57 -2.50 -16.02
N VAL A 93 -2.80 -1.98 -16.03
CA VAL A 93 -3.74 -2.16 -17.15
C VAL A 93 -3.20 -1.56 -18.46
N PRO A 94 -2.77 -0.29 -18.52
CA PRO A 94 -2.25 0.31 -19.75
C PRO A 94 -1.00 -0.38 -20.30
N ARG A 95 -0.20 -0.99 -19.41
CA ARG A 95 1.02 -1.70 -19.78
C ARG A 95 0.79 -3.14 -20.23
N ALA A 96 -0.12 -3.88 -19.58
CA ALA A 96 -0.17 -5.34 -19.68
C ALA A 96 -1.50 -5.91 -20.19
N LEU A 97 -2.60 -5.14 -20.22
CA LEU A 97 -3.90 -5.70 -20.61
C LEU A 97 -3.93 -6.21 -22.06
N VAL A 98 -3.12 -5.62 -22.95
CA VAL A 98 -3.06 -6.04 -24.36
C VAL A 98 -2.53 -7.47 -24.54
N GLU A 99 -1.74 -7.95 -23.59
CA GLU A 99 -1.18 -9.31 -23.60
C GLU A 99 -2.25 -10.39 -23.39
N GLU A 100 -3.41 -10.01 -22.84
CA GLU A 100 -4.53 -10.91 -22.62
C GLU A 100 -5.33 -11.14 -23.91
N PRO A 101 -5.89 -12.36 -24.11
CA PRO A 101 -6.81 -12.64 -25.21
C PRO A 101 -7.95 -11.62 -25.26
N PRO A 102 -8.32 -11.08 -26.44
CA PRO A 102 -9.32 -10.02 -26.58
C PRO A 102 -10.62 -10.29 -25.80
N GLU A 103 -11.11 -11.52 -25.87
CA GLU A 103 -12.35 -11.98 -25.23
C GLU A 103 -12.29 -12.01 -23.69
N LEU A 104 -11.10 -11.96 -23.08
CA LEU A 104 -10.93 -11.98 -21.63
C LEU A 104 -10.72 -10.58 -21.03
N ARG A 105 -10.33 -9.59 -21.83
CA ARG A 105 -9.88 -8.27 -21.33
C ARG A 105 -10.91 -7.56 -20.47
N VAL A 106 -12.17 -7.52 -20.90
CA VAL A 106 -13.26 -6.88 -20.13
C VAL A 106 -13.52 -7.64 -18.82
N GLY A 107 -13.49 -8.97 -18.85
CA GLY A 107 -13.62 -9.78 -17.63
C GLY A 107 -12.48 -9.53 -16.66
N GLN A 108 -11.25 -9.43 -17.16
CA GLN A 108 -10.06 -9.15 -16.36
C GLN A 108 -10.09 -7.76 -15.71
N LEU A 109 -10.59 -6.74 -16.42
CA LEU A 109 -10.84 -5.42 -15.85
C LEU A 109 -11.84 -5.47 -14.68
N ALA A 110 -12.93 -6.23 -14.83
CA ALA A 110 -13.91 -6.42 -13.76
C ALA A 110 -13.33 -7.16 -12.55
N THR A 111 -12.51 -8.19 -12.78
CA THR A 111 -11.80 -8.90 -11.70
C THR A 111 -10.88 -7.96 -10.93
N LEU A 112 -10.05 -7.16 -11.62
CA LEU A 112 -9.18 -6.18 -10.98
C LEU A 112 -9.96 -5.16 -10.15
N TRP A 113 -11.09 -4.67 -10.68
CA TRP A 113 -11.97 -3.76 -9.96
C TRP A 113 -12.44 -4.38 -8.65
N ASN A 114 -13.00 -5.60 -8.71
CA ASN A 114 -13.55 -6.28 -7.54
C ASN A 114 -12.47 -6.57 -6.49
N LEU A 115 -11.26 -6.96 -6.91
CA LEU A 115 -10.13 -7.16 -6.01
C LEU A 115 -9.72 -5.85 -5.33
N GLY A 116 -9.58 -4.77 -6.10
CA GLY A 116 -9.23 -3.45 -5.58
C GLY A 116 -10.26 -2.91 -4.59
N GLU A 117 -11.55 -2.99 -4.94
CA GLU A 117 -12.64 -2.60 -4.03
C GLU A 117 -12.70 -3.46 -2.78
N GLY A 118 -12.45 -4.77 -2.91
CA GLY A 118 -12.36 -5.68 -1.77
C GLY A 118 -11.25 -5.27 -0.79
N LEU A 119 -10.08 -4.90 -1.30
CA LEU A 119 -8.97 -4.38 -0.49
C LEU A 119 -9.32 -3.05 0.18
N LEU A 120 -9.93 -2.12 -0.56
CA LEU A 120 -10.35 -0.80 -0.05
C LEU A 120 -11.48 -0.88 0.99
N SER A 121 -12.32 -1.90 0.91
CA SER A 121 -13.38 -2.16 1.88
C SER A 121 -12.87 -2.84 3.16
N GLY A 122 -11.65 -3.38 3.12
CA GLY A 122 -11.00 -4.02 4.27
C GLY A 122 -10.24 -3.03 5.15
N PRO A 123 -9.51 -3.52 6.16
CA PRO A 123 -8.53 -2.72 6.90
C PRO A 123 -7.53 -2.04 5.97
N ALA A 124 -7.29 -0.73 6.16
CA ALA A 124 -6.43 0.08 5.30
C ALA A 124 -5.02 -0.50 5.05
N TRP A 125 -4.47 -1.22 6.04
CA TRP A 125 -3.16 -1.85 5.91
C TRP A 125 -3.11 -2.94 4.81
N LEU A 126 -4.22 -3.61 4.49
CA LEU A 126 -4.26 -4.66 3.46
C LEU A 126 -3.99 -4.09 2.08
N ASP A 127 -4.66 -2.99 1.74
CA ASP A 127 -4.46 -2.29 0.48
C ASP A 127 -3.01 -1.78 0.38
N GLN A 128 -2.50 -1.12 1.42
CA GLN A 128 -1.13 -0.59 1.45
C GLN A 128 -0.07 -1.70 1.35
N TYR A 129 -0.27 -2.80 2.05
CA TYR A 129 0.61 -3.97 1.94
C TYR A 129 0.58 -4.57 0.53
N SER A 130 -0.61 -4.70 -0.06
CA SER A 130 -0.79 -5.22 -1.42
C SER A 130 -0.11 -4.32 -2.45
N LEU A 131 -0.27 -3.01 -2.30
CA LEU A 131 0.40 -2.00 -3.12
C LEU A 131 1.93 -2.08 -2.98
N ALA A 132 2.46 -2.19 -1.76
CA ALA A 132 3.90 -2.34 -1.51
C ALA A 132 4.49 -3.58 -2.22
N CYS A 133 3.68 -4.62 -2.40
CA CYS A 133 4.06 -5.84 -3.12
C CYS A 133 3.84 -5.75 -4.63
N ALA A 134 3.08 -4.76 -5.11
CA ALA A 134 2.51 -4.73 -6.46
C ALA A 134 3.57 -4.58 -7.56
N ALA A 135 4.78 -4.13 -7.25
CA ALA A 135 5.90 -4.11 -8.18
C ALA A 135 6.25 -5.51 -8.77
N ARG A 136 5.84 -6.60 -8.09
CA ARG A 136 5.99 -7.98 -8.58
C ARG A 136 4.88 -8.39 -9.56
N LEU A 137 3.75 -7.70 -9.57
CA LEU A 137 2.61 -8.01 -10.43
C LEU A 137 2.89 -7.51 -11.85
N ARG A 138 3.09 -8.44 -12.78
CA ARG A 138 3.48 -8.12 -14.17
C ARG A 138 2.32 -8.17 -15.15
N ARG A 139 1.38 -9.08 -14.93
CA ARG A 139 0.23 -9.35 -15.80
C ARG A 139 -1.06 -9.10 -15.06
N VAL A 140 -2.10 -8.72 -15.80
CA VAL A 140 -3.43 -8.51 -15.25
C VAL A 140 -4.05 -9.83 -14.77
N ALA A 141 -3.92 -10.90 -15.55
CA ALA A 141 -4.54 -12.19 -15.23
C ALA A 141 -4.00 -12.85 -13.95
N ASP A 142 -2.79 -12.46 -13.51
CA ASP A 142 -2.15 -13.04 -12.32
C ASP A 142 -2.57 -12.33 -11.03
N ALA A 143 -3.38 -11.27 -11.09
CA ALA A 143 -3.67 -10.40 -9.95
C ALA A 143 -4.27 -11.13 -8.74
N GLU A 144 -5.21 -12.05 -8.96
CA GLU A 144 -5.83 -12.82 -7.88
C GLU A 144 -4.82 -13.75 -7.20
N ALA A 145 -4.11 -14.57 -7.98
CA ALA A 145 -3.08 -15.47 -7.46
C ALA A 145 -1.97 -14.71 -6.74
N PHE A 146 -1.56 -13.56 -7.29
CA PHE A 146 -0.60 -12.65 -6.67
C PHE A 146 -1.08 -12.16 -5.30
N LEU A 147 -2.34 -11.72 -5.18
CA LEU A 147 -2.87 -11.23 -3.90
C LEU A 147 -2.95 -12.34 -2.87
N VAL A 148 -3.37 -13.55 -3.25
CA VAL A 148 -3.37 -14.71 -2.37
C VAL A 148 -1.96 -15.00 -1.85
N GLU A 149 -0.98 -15.11 -2.74
CA GLU A 149 0.42 -15.36 -2.37
C GLU A 149 1.00 -14.23 -1.51
N ALA A 150 0.70 -12.97 -1.84
CA ALA A 150 1.21 -11.82 -1.12
C ALA A 150 0.64 -11.75 0.30
N LEU A 151 -0.67 -11.98 0.46
CA LEU A 151 -1.41 -11.78 1.70
C LEU A 151 -1.35 -12.98 2.65
N GLU A 152 -1.16 -14.20 2.14
CA GLU A 152 -1.11 -15.42 2.96
C GLU A 152 -0.15 -15.28 4.17
N PRO A 153 1.11 -14.81 4.03
CA PRO A 153 2.03 -14.74 5.17
C PRO A 153 1.66 -13.73 6.25
N VAL A 154 0.86 -12.71 5.92
CA VAL A 154 0.46 -11.62 6.84
C VAL A 154 -0.91 -11.83 7.44
N LEU A 155 -1.73 -12.67 6.80
CA LEU A 155 -3.03 -13.13 7.32
C LEU A 155 -2.90 -14.42 8.14
N ALA A 156 -1.78 -15.15 8.01
CA ALA A 156 -1.52 -16.33 8.81
C ALA A 156 -1.55 -15.99 10.32
N PRO A 157 -2.17 -16.81 11.17
CA PRO A 157 -2.15 -16.61 12.62
C PRO A 157 -0.72 -16.48 13.15
N ALA A 158 -0.45 -15.41 13.89
CA ALA A 158 0.83 -15.21 14.56
C ALA A 158 0.68 -15.63 16.04
N PRO A 159 1.21 -16.80 16.46
CA PRO A 159 1.17 -17.17 17.86
C PRO A 159 2.00 -16.20 18.70
N PRO A 160 1.62 -15.96 19.97
CA PRO A 160 2.42 -15.14 20.86
C PRO A 160 3.84 -15.71 21.03
N ALA A 161 4.85 -14.85 20.94
CA ALA A 161 6.23 -15.21 21.20
C ALA A 161 6.44 -15.54 22.69
N SER A 162 7.36 -16.47 22.96
CA SER A 162 7.74 -16.84 24.33
C SER A 162 8.59 -15.77 25.03
N TRP A 163 9.22 -14.87 24.27
CA TRP A 163 10.14 -13.84 24.77
C TRP A 163 11.30 -14.41 25.60
N SER A 164 11.68 -15.67 25.34
CA SER A 164 12.76 -16.38 26.04
C SER A 164 14.14 -16.18 25.41
N GLY A 165 14.21 -15.48 24.28
CA GLY A 165 15.39 -15.38 23.46
C GLY A 165 15.68 -16.65 22.64
N PRO A 166 16.66 -16.61 21.72
CA PRO A 166 17.55 -15.47 21.45
C PRO A 166 16.85 -14.26 20.83
N PHE A 167 17.52 -13.10 20.87
CA PHE A 167 17.00 -11.86 20.30
C PHE A 167 17.88 -11.37 19.17
N ALA A 168 17.25 -10.93 18.08
CA ALA A 168 17.91 -10.24 16.98
C ALA A 168 17.55 -8.74 17.01
N VAL A 169 18.48 -7.90 16.55
CA VAL A 169 18.25 -6.46 16.40
C VAL A 169 18.48 -6.08 14.94
N ALA A 170 17.47 -5.46 14.33
CA ALA A 170 17.57 -4.84 13.03
C ALA A 170 17.39 -3.32 13.15
N VAL A 171 18.04 -2.56 12.27
CA VAL A 171 17.88 -1.11 12.19
C VAL A 171 17.41 -0.75 10.79
N LEU A 172 16.26 -0.09 10.68
CA LEU A 172 15.69 0.36 9.42
C LEU A 172 15.74 1.88 9.32
N ASP A 173 16.21 2.38 8.17
CA ASP A 173 16.25 3.81 7.86
C ASP A 173 15.01 4.20 7.05
N ALA A 174 14.31 5.27 7.46
CA ALA A 174 13.13 5.76 6.75
C ALA A 174 13.49 6.62 5.52
N ARG A 175 14.70 7.20 5.46
CA ARG A 175 15.12 8.12 4.39
C ARG A 175 14.93 7.60 2.96
N PRO A 176 15.20 6.30 2.66
CA PRO A 176 14.98 5.77 1.31
C PRO A 176 13.51 5.75 0.88
N VAL A 177 12.57 5.89 1.81
CA VAL A 177 11.12 5.85 1.55
C VAL A 177 10.53 7.25 1.58
N LEU A 178 10.92 8.04 2.58
CA LEU A 178 10.51 9.43 2.72
C LEU A 178 11.66 10.20 3.38
N GLU A 179 12.37 10.99 2.56
CA GLU A 179 13.68 11.59 2.88
C GLU A 179 13.69 12.35 4.20
N ASP A 180 12.60 13.04 4.49
CA ASP A 180 12.47 13.91 5.64
C ASP A 180 11.76 13.23 6.82
N PHE A 181 11.29 11.99 6.71
CA PHE A 181 10.41 11.38 7.72
C PHE A 181 11.06 11.27 9.10
N LEU A 182 10.39 11.76 10.14
CA LEU A 182 10.78 11.61 11.54
C LEU A 182 9.76 10.75 12.30
N PRO A 183 10.10 9.51 12.67
CA PRO A 183 9.19 8.61 13.38
C PRO A 183 8.65 9.22 14.69
N GLY A 184 7.34 9.42 14.76
CA GLY A 184 6.58 9.90 15.91
C GLY A 184 5.77 8.77 16.55
N GLU A 185 4.47 9.02 16.76
CA GLU A 185 3.54 8.03 17.32
C GLU A 185 3.53 6.73 16.51
N MET A 186 3.49 5.60 17.22
CA MET A 186 3.48 4.26 16.64
C MET A 186 2.39 3.41 17.26
N HIS A 187 1.66 2.67 16.44
CA HIS A 187 0.69 1.68 16.89
C HIS A 187 0.64 0.49 15.94
N LEU A 188 0.16 -0.65 16.43
CA LEU A 188 -0.11 -1.79 15.57
C LEU A 188 -1.37 -1.54 14.76
N ALA A 189 -1.31 -1.81 13.46
CA ALA A 189 -2.47 -1.87 12.57
C ALA A 189 -2.92 -3.32 12.29
N ALA A 190 -2.03 -4.27 12.58
CA ALA A 190 -2.23 -5.71 12.55
C ALA A 190 -1.12 -6.35 13.43
N PRO A 191 -1.19 -7.65 13.75
CA PRO A 191 -0.18 -8.31 14.61
C PRO A 191 1.27 -8.12 14.15
N ARG A 192 1.51 -7.85 12.87
CA ARG A 192 2.85 -7.65 12.30
C ARG A 192 2.96 -6.39 11.44
N VAL A 193 2.04 -5.44 11.58
CA VAL A 193 2.09 -4.17 10.85
C VAL A 193 2.05 -3.02 11.84
N VAL A 194 3.03 -2.13 11.76
CA VAL A 194 3.11 -0.91 12.56
C VAL A 194 2.77 0.28 11.66
N CYS A 195 1.85 1.11 12.12
CA CYS A 195 1.63 2.45 11.59
C CYS A 195 2.52 3.43 12.34
N ILE A 196 3.29 4.23 11.63
CA ILE A 196 4.17 5.24 12.21
C ILE A 196 3.77 6.59 11.62
N THR A 197 3.45 7.54 12.49
CA THR A 197 3.09 8.91 12.10
C THR A 197 4.33 9.79 12.11
N ASP A 198 4.49 10.67 11.13
CA ASP A 198 5.57 11.67 11.15
C ASP A 198 5.33 12.64 12.31
N ARG A 199 6.38 12.92 13.07
CA ARG A 199 6.28 13.77 14.26
C ARG A 199 5.99 15.24 13.94
N ARG A 200 6.41 15.72 12.77
CA ARG A 200 6.22 17.11 12.34
C ARG A 200 4.94 17.30 11.55
N ASP A 201 4.48 16.25 10.86
CA ASP A 201 3.28 16.29 10.04
C ASP A 201 2.40 15.04 10.27
N PRO A 202 1.30 15.16 11.03
CA PRO A 202 0.46 14.01 11.34
C PRO A 202 -0.26 13.43 10.12
N ASP A 203 -0.28 14.14 8.98
CA ASP A 203 -0.85 13.64 7.73
C ASP A 203 0.10 12.71 6.97
N HIS A 204 1.40 12.77 7.27
CA HIS A 204 2.39 11.83 6.74
C HIS A 204 2.55 10.61 7.64
N ARG A 205 2.37 9.42 7.07
CA ARG A 205 2.45 8.15 7.78
C ARG A 205 3.18 7.12 6.94
N LEU A 206 3.96 6.26 7.59
CA LEU A 206 4.59 5.10 6.98
C LEU A 206 4.04 3.82 7.61
N GLY A 207 3.82 2.80 6.78
CA GLY A 207 3.60 1.45 7.24
C GLY A 207 4.91 0.66 7.35
N LEU A 208 5.04 -0.17 8.38
CA LEU A 208 6.15 -1.10 8.57
C LEU A 208 5.61 -2.52 8.75
N LEU A 209 6.07 -3.45 7.92
CA LEU A 209 5.86 -4.87 8.12
C LEU A 209 6.98 -5.46 8.99
N LEU A 210 6.61 -6.22 10.01
CA LEU A 210 7.51 -6.92 10.91
C LEU A 210 7.77 -8.34 10.39
N GLY A 211 9.02 -8.60 10.03
CA GLY A 211 9.46 -9.82 9.36
C GLY A 211 10.52 -10.57 10.14
N HIS A 212 10.26 -11.85 10.45
CA HIS A 212 11.24 -12.68 11.13
C HIS A 212 12.52 -12.92 10.31
N GLY A 213 13.66 -13.03 10.98
CA GLY A 213 14.97 -13.21 10.38
C GLY A 213 15.45 -11.95 9.66
N GLY A 214 15.18 -10.77 10.23
CA GLY A 214 15.59 -9.48 9.65
C GLY A 214 14.84 -9.11 8.36
N ARG A 215 13.65 -9.65 8.14
CA ARG A 215 12.83 -9.42 6.93
C ARG A 215 11.82 -8.27 7.10
N SER A 216 11.94 -7.47 8.15
CA SER A 216 11.13 -6.27 8.34
C SER A 216 11.38 -5.25 7.23
N ARG A 217 10.31 -4.62 6.73
CA ARG A 217 10.40 -3.70 5.58
C ARG A 217 9.30 -2.65 5.62
N TRP A 218 9.60 -1.48 5.05
CA TRP A 218 8.62 -0.43 4.82
C TRP A 218 7.56 -0.86 3.81
N LEU A 219 6.30 -0.48 4.06
CA LEU A 219 5.19 -0.59 3.13
C LEU A 219 5.04 0.65 2.25
N GLY A 220 5.73 1.74 2.58
CA GLY A 220 5.62 3.02 1.90
C GLY A 220 4.73 4.02 2.66
N PRO A 221 4.57 5.23 2.09
CA PRO A 221 3.61 6.21 2.59
C PRO A 221 2.18 5.74 2.34
N GLY A 222 1.28 6.03 3.29
CA GLY A 222 -0.10 5.58 3.20
C GLY A 222 -1.07 6.34 4.11
N PRO A 223 -2.38 6.05 4.01
CA PRO A 223 -3.40 6.66 4.87
C PRO A 223 -3.22 6.22 6.33
N ALA A 224 -3.98 6.85 7.21
CA ALA A 224 -4.09 6.40 8.59
C ALA A 224 -4.58 4.94 8.64
N MET A 225 -3.85 4.10 9.34
CA MET A 225 -4.30 2.74 9.67
C MET A 225 -4.92 2.77 11.07
N ALA A 226 -6.10 2.15 11.22
CA ALA A 226 -6.74 2.06 12.53
C ALA A 226 -5.88 1.26 13.52
N PRO A 227 -5.90 1.60 14.82
CA PRO A 227 -5.24 0.78 15.83
C PRO A 227 -5.85 -0.62 15.88
N TYR A 228 -4.98 -1.60 16.01
CA TYR A 228 -5.29 -2.99 16.27
C TYR A 228 -5.11 -3.22 17.76
N ASP A 229 -6.24 -3.48 18.44
CA ASP A 229 -6.24 -3.89 19.83
C ASP A 229 -5.93 -5.39 19.88
N GLU A 230 -4.75 -5.72 20.41
CA GLU A 230 -4.34 -7.11 20.55
C GLU A 230 -4.84 -7.68 21.89
N ASP A 231 -5.76 -8.63 21.85
CA ASP A 231 -6.30 -9.27 23.06
C ASP A 231 -5.22 -10.09 23.79
N GLY A 232 -4.71 -9.58 24.92
CA GLY A 232 -3.81 -10.32 25.79
C GLY A 232 -2.83 -9.42 26.55
N PRO A 233 -1.92 -10.02 27.34
CA PRO A 233 -0.90 -9.27 28.02
C PRO A 233 0.09 -8.67 27.01
N GLU A 234 0.42 -7.40 27.20
CA GLU A 234 1.48 -6.74 26.45
C GLU A 234 2.82 -7.46 26.64
N PRO A 235 3.70 -7.47 25.63
CA PRO A 235 5.06 -7.95 25.77
C PRO A 235 5.77 -7.29 26.96
N PRO A 236 6.55 -8.04 27.76
CA PRO A 236 7.24 -7.53 28.94
C PRO A 236 8.50 -6.74 28.57
N ALA A 237 8.37 -5.77 27.66
CA ALA A 237 9.47 -4.97 27.11
C ALA A 237 9.52 -3.59 27.77
N GLN A 238 10.68 -3.25 28.32
CA GLN A 238 10.96 -1.92 28.87
C GLN A 238 12.12 -1.30 28.10
N VAL A 239 11.91 -0.11 27.56
CA VAL A 239 12.95 0.63 26.83
C VAL A 239 13.52 1.70 27.75
N SER A 240 14.84 1.73 27.89
CA SER A 240 15.53 2.75 28.70
C SER A 240 16.94 2.97 28.19
N GLY A 241 17.29 4.22 27.93
CA GLY A 241 18.57 4.55 27.28
C GLY A 241 18.72 3.80 25.95
N GLY A 242 19.94 3.32 25.67
CA GLY A 242 20.26 2.55 24.46
C GLY A 242 19.90 1.05 24.52
N HIS A 243 18.93 0.63 25.34
CA HIS A 243 18.64 -0.80 25.55
C HIS A 243 17.14 -1.09 25.65
N VAL A 244 16.76 -2.32 25.26
CA VAL A 244 15.47 -2.94 25.58
C VAL A 244 15.70 -4.05 26.59
N ARG A 245 14.93 -4.05 27.67
CA ARG A 245 14.87 -5.15 28.61
C ARG A 245 13.62 -5.98 28.36
N VAL A 246 13.80 -7.27 28.14
CA VAL A 246 12.71 -8.26 28.01
C VAL A 246 12.93 -9.36 29.04
N GLY A 247 12.10 -9.39 30.08
CA GLY A 247 12.33 -10.28 31.22
C GLY A 247 13.71 -10.04 31.86
N SER A 248 14.57 -11.06 31.87
CA SER A 248 15.96 -10.98 32.36
C SER A 248 16.98 -10.57 31.29
N HIS A 249 16.58 -10.45 30.04
CA HIS A 249 17.48 -10.13 28.94
C HIS A 249 17.59 -8.63 28.74
N GLN A 250 18.82 -8.14 28.60
CA GLN A 250 19.10 -6.78 28.19
C GLN A 250 19.70 -6.82 26.78
N ILE A 251 19.08 -6.09 25.86
CA ILE A 251 19.37 -6.11 24.44
C ILE A 251 19.82 -4.72 24.05
N ASP A 252 21.03 -4.63 23.52
CA ASP A 252 21.63 -3.34 23.12
C ASP A 252 21.03 -2.86 21.80
N LEU A 253 20.62 -1.59 21.77
CA LEU A 253 20.16 -0.90 20.58
C LEU A 253 21.28 0.01 20.08
N PRO A 254 22.09 -0.43 19.09
CA PRO A 254 23.30 0.27 18.72
C PRO A 254 22.96 1.65 18.14
N LEU A 255 23.67 2.68 18.62
CA LEU A 255 23.50 4.08 18.18
C LEU A 255 22.12 4.67 18.50
N LEU A 256 21.32 4.02 19.36
CA LEU A 256 20.10 4.63 19.87
C LEU A 256 20.47 5.78 20.81
N GLY A 257 20.01 6.98 20.49
CA GLY A 257 20.07 8.15 21.37
C GLY A 257 19.00 8.09 22.45
N GLU A 258 18.18 9.13 22.53
CA GLU A 258 17.03 9.17 23.44
C GLU A 258 15.83 8.43 22.83
N PRO A 259 15.33 7.34 23.45
CA PRO A 259 14.14 6.64 22.99
C PRO A 259 12.93 7.58 22.97
N HIS A 260 12.11 7.51 21.92
CA HIS A 260 10.96 8.39 21.76
C HIS A 260 9.62 7.66 21.87
N ARG A 261 9.40 6.67 21.01
CA ARG A 261 8.18 5.86 20.99
C ARG A 261 8.52 4.38 20.86
N VAL A 262 7.61 3.56 21.34
CA VAL A 262 7.74 2.11 21.35
C VAL A 262 6.42 1.49 20.89
N ALA A 263 6.48 0.52 19.99
CA ALA A 263 5.36 -0.35 19.66
C ALA A 263 5.80 -1.80 19.86
N SER A 264 4.97 -2.60 20.52
CA SER A 264 5.29 -3.98 20.86
C SER A 264 4.21 -4.89 20.31
N ALA A 265 4.59 -5.91 19.55
CA ALA A 265 3.68 -6.91 19.01
C ALA A 265 3.89 -8.25 19.70
N ARG A 266 2.81 -8.93 20.11
CA ARG A 266 2.92 -10.27 20.70
C ARG A 266 3.50 -11.29 19.74
N ALA A 267 3.47 -11.02 18.44
CA ALA A 267 4.20 -11.77 17.42
C ALA A 267 5.74 -11.76 17.59
N GLY A 268 6.28 -11.20 18.68
CA GLY A 268 7.70 -11.29 19.03
C GLY A 268 8.52 -10.09 18.57
N PHE A 269 7.92 -8.92 18.47
CA PHE A 269 8.62 -7.72 18.00
C PHE A 269 8.47 -6.54 18.95
N VAL A 270 9.55 -5.80 19.15
CA VAL A 270 9.55 -4.46 19.77
C VAL A 270 10.18 -3.50 18.79
N VAL A 271 9.45 -2.45 18.42
CA VAL A 271 9.92 -1.38 17.55
C VAL A 271 10.14 -0.13 18.38
N VAL A 272 11.32 0.48 18.27
CA VAL A 272 11.72 1.65 19.01
C VAL A 272 12.15 2.76 18.04
N SER A 273 11.68 3.97 18.26
CA SER A 273 12.17 5.18 17.60
C SER A 273 13.02 6.04 18.53
N ALA A 274 13.77 6.98 17.97
CA ALA A 274 14.58 7.95 18.73
C ALA A 274 14.17 9.39 18.42
N VAL A 275 14.41 10.32 19.35
CA VAL A 275 14.02 11.73 19.20
C VAL A 275 14.75 12.39 18.02
N ASP A 276 15.99 12.03 17.76
CA ASP A 276 16.89 12.69 16.82
C ASP A 276 17.25 11.81 15.60
N SER A 277 16.44 10.77 15.34
CA SER A 277 16.75 9.79 14.30
C SER A 277 15.57 9.52 13.37
N GLN A 278 15.89 9.23 12.11
CA GLN A 278 14.97 8.70 11.10
C GLN A 278 14.98 7.17 11.05
N ARG A 279 15.64 6.54 12.04
CA ARG A 279 15.79 5.10 12.14
C ARG A 279 14.80 4.50 13.13
N LEU A 280 14.46 3.25 12.87
CA LEU A 280 13.75 2.38 13.80
C LEU A 280 14.65 1.22 14.18
N TRP A 281 14.65 0.88 15.46
CA TRP A 281 15.28 -0.31 15.99
C TRP A 281 14.20 -1.36 16.22
N ILE A 282 14.41 -2.54 15.66
CA ILE A 282 13.46 -3.65 15.73
C ILE A 282 14.16 -4.78 16.47
N VAL A 283 13.66 -5.09 17.67
CA VAL A 283 14.02 -6.28 18.42
C VAL A 283 13.06 -7.39 18.03
N GLU A 284 13.60 -8.53 17.65
CA GLU A 284 12.86 -9.74 17.29
C GLU A 284 13.21 -10.86 18.28
N SER A 285 12.19 -11.49 18.86
CA SER A 285 12.33 -12.77 19.56
C SER A 285 12.33 -13.89 18.51
N THR A 286 13.45 -14.60 18.41
CA THR A 286 13.63 -15.72 17.46
C THR A 286 13.29 -17.07 18.07
#